data_AF-A0A6P2BHH1-F1
#
_entry.id   AF-A0A6P2BHH1-F1
#
_cell.length_a   1.000
_cell.length_b   1.000
_cell.length_c   1.000
_cell.angle_alpha   90.00
_cell.angle_beta   90.00
_cell.angle_gamma   90.00
#
_symmetry.space_group_name_H-M   'P 1'
#
loop_
_entity.id
_entity.type
_entity.pdbx_description
1 polymer ?
#
loop_
_entity_poly.entity_id
_entity_poly.type
_entity_poly.pdbx_seq_one_letter_code
_entity_poly.pdbx_strand_id
1 'polypeptide(L)' 'MHASSLNQQHSELVPAHDCYPDQFTPVTDSLEILIPRQEILAAMLVRGEEEVLDEVCLAVAISADALAAACEDY' A
#
# COMPACT_ATOMS: atom_id res chain seq x y z
N MET A 1 -58.53 -34.26 -9.15
CA MET A 1 -57.54 -34.97 -8.32
C MET A 1 -56.22 -34.96 -9.07
N HIS A 2 -55.29 -34.07 -8.70
CA HIS A 2 -53.92 -34.00 -9.24
C HIS A 2 -53.01 -33.91 -8.00
N ALA A 3 -52.34 -35.01 -7.64
CA ALA A 3 -51.01 -35.42 -8.08
C ALA A 3 -49.90 -34.82 -7.21
N SER A 4 -49.56 -35.59 -6.19
CA SER A 4 -48.22 -35.94 -5.67
C SER A 4 -47.21 -34.84 -5.30
N SER A 5 -46.89 -34.88 -4.01
CA SER A 5 -45.72 -34.32 -3.33
C SER A 5 -44.40 -34.97 -3.78
N LEU A 6 -43.29 -34.35 -3.38
CA LEU A 6 -41.87 -34.72 -3.43
C LEU A 6 -41.09 -34.23 -4.66
N ASN A 7 -40.28 -33.19 -4.48
CA ASN A 7 -38.87 -33.46 -4.22
C ASN A 7 -38.14 -32.29 -3.55
N GLN A 8 -37.44 -32.64 -2.47
CA GLN A 8 -36.43 -31.85 -1.82
C GLN A 8 -35.32 -31.51 -2.82
N GLN A 9 -34.96 -30.23 -2.92
CA GLN A 9 -33.58 -29.87 -3.15
C GLN A 9 -33.14 -29.08 -1.92
N HIS A 10 -32.39 -29.77 -1.05
CA HIS A 10 -31.50 -29.14 -0.09
C HIS A 10 -30.61 -28.18 -0.89
N SER A 11 -30.92 -26.88 -0.86
CA SER A 11 -29.86 -25.89 -0.91
C SER A 11 -29.31 -25.83 0.51
N GLU A 12 -28.33 -26.68 0.81
CA GLU A 12 -27.43 -26.45 1.94
C GLU A 12 -26.82 -25.07 1.72
N LEU A 13 -27.43 -24.06 2.35
CA LEU A 13 -26.80 -22.77 2.57
C LEU A 13 -25.63 -23.06 3.51
N VAL A 14 -24.47 -23.37 2.94
CA VAL A 14 -23.21 -23.42 3.68
C VAL A 14 -23.14 -22.09 4.43
N PRO A 15 -23.13 -22.08 5.77
CA PRO A 15 -23.03 -20.83 6.50
C PRO A 15 -21.71 -20.20 6.08
N ALA A 16 -21.80 -18.98 5.56
CA ALA A 16 -20.70 -18.13 5.15
C ALA A 16 -19.89 -17.67 6.38
N HIS A 17 -19.47 -18.60 7.24
CA HIS A 17 -18.83 -18.31 8.52
C HIS A 17 -17.32 -18.17 8.45
N ASP A 18 -16.71 -18.42 7.29
CA ASP A 18 -15.30 -18.15 7.04
C ASP A 18 -15.12 -17.22 5.82
N CYS A 19 -16.01 -16.23 5.65
CA CYS A 19 -15.85 -15.22 4.61
C CYS A 19 -14.69 -14.28 4.97
N TYR A 20 -13.51 -14.61 4.41
CA TYR A 20 -12.35 -13.76 4.18
C TYR A 20 -12.17 -12.63 5.21
N PRO A 21 -11.75 -12.96 6.45
CA PRO A 21 -11.53 -11.94 7.49
C PRO A 21 -10.55 -10.85 7.03
N ASP A 22 -9.69 -11.18 6.06
CA ASP A 22 -8.64 -10.30 5.58
C ASP A 22 -8.92 -9.62 4.22
N GLN A 23 -10.10 -9.84 3.59
CA GLN A 23 -10.37 -9.29 2.25
C GLN A 23 -10.47 -7.77 2.21
N PHE A 24 -10.75 -7.17 3.36
CA PHE A 24 -10.94 -5.74 3.54
C PHE A 24 -9.90 -5.13 4.46
N THR A 25 -8.86 -5.89 4.85
CA THR A 25 -7.73 -5.31 5.55
C THR A 25 -6.98 -4.47 4.52
N PRO A 26 -6.97 -3.14 4.63
CA PRO A 26 -6.17 -2.33 3.73
C PRO A 26 -4.72 -2.79 3.91
N VAL A 27 -4.14 -3.36 2.85
CA VAL A 27 -2.69 -3.49 2.77
C VAL A 27 -2.20 -2.06 2.68
N THR A 28 -1.76 -1.51 3.82
CA THR A 28 -1.02 -0.26 3.81
C THR A 28 0.27 -0.58 3.08
N ASP A 29 0.31 -0.35 1.76
CA ASP A 29 1.52 -0.45 0.98
C ASP A 29 2.54 0.47 1.65
N SER A 30 3.49 -0.13 2.38
CA SER A 30 4.50 0.62 3.08
C SER A 30 5.43 1.20 2.03
N LEU A 31 5.28 2.49 1.74
CA LEU A 31 6.22 3.22 0.90
C LEU A 31 7.51 3.41 1.69
N GLU A 32 8.43 2.46 1.54
CA GLU A 32 9.78 2.56 2.08
C GLU A 32 10.61 3.49 1.19
N ILE A 33 10.92 4.69 1.70
CA ILE A 33 11.88 5.59 1.04
C ILE A 33 13.29 5.14 1.43
N LEU A 34 14.00 4.52 0.49
CA LEU A 34 15.41 4.17 0.67
C LEU A 34 16.28 5.43 0.53
N ILE A 35 17.07 5.74 1.56
CA ILE A 35 18.06 6.83 1.52
C ILE A 35 19.45 6.23 1.22
N PRO A 36 20.05 6.47 0.03
CA PRO A 36 21.31 5.85 -0.39
C PRO A 36 22.52 6.52 0.29
N ARG A 37 22.72 6.21 1.58
CA ARG A 37 23.70 6.90 2.43
C ARG A 37 25.14 6.85 1.91
N GLN A 38 25.58 5.72 1.34
CA GLN A 38 26.94 5.60 0.81
C GLN A 38 27.16 6.52 -0.39
N GLU A 39 26.15 6.65 -1.25
CA GLU A 39 26.21 7.50 -2.44
C GLU A 39 26.19 8.97 -2.05
N ILE A 40 25.38 9.35 -1.06
CA ILE A 40 25.35 10.72 -0.52
C ILE A 40 26.72 11.08 0.05
N LEU A 41 27.34 10.20 0.86
CA LEU A 41 28.67 10.46 1.41
C LEU A 41 29.75 10.55 0.31
N ALA A 42 29.70 9.67 -0.69
CA ALA A 42 30.61 9.73 -1.83
C ALA A 42 30.45 11.04 -2.61
N ALA A 43 29.21 11.50 -2.81
CA ALA A 43 28.92 12.78 -3.46
C ALA A 43 29.43 13.97 -2.63
N MET A 44 29.19 13.98 -1.31
CA MET A 44 29.68 15.03 -0.41
C MET A 44 31.20 15.17 -0.46
N LEU A 45 31.93 14.06 -0.57
CA LEU A 45 33.39 14.06 -0.69
C LEU A 45 33.89 14.65 -2.01
N VAL A 46 33.12 14.52 -3.10
CA VAL A 46 33.54 14.98 -4.44
C VAL A 46 33.09 16.40 -4.74
N ARG A 47 31.87 16.75 -4.33
CA ARG A 47 31.20 18.00 -4.71
C ARG A 47 31.15 19.03 -3.57
N GLY A 48 31.32 18.58 -2.33
CA GLY A 48 31.18 19.40 -1.13
C GLY A 48 29.87 19.09 -0.39
N GLU A 49 29.93 19.26 0.93
CA GLU A 49 28.81 18.90 1.82
C GLU A 49 27.58 19.78 1.59
N GLU A 50 27.77 21.08 1.45
CA GLU A 50 26.67 22.06 1.35
C GLU A 50 25.83 21.86 0.08
N GLU A 51 26.48 21.72 -1.08
CA GLU A 51 25.81 21.49 -2.37
C GLU A 51 24.97 20.20 -2.35
N VAL A 52 25.56 19.11 -1.85
CA VAL A 52 24.87 17.82 -1.80
C VAL A 52 23.75 17.81 -0.76
N LEU A 53 23.93 18.51 0.36
CA LEU A 53 22.89 18.63 1.38
C LEU A 53 21.66 19.40 0.86
N ASP A 54 21.87 20.48 0.11
CA ASP A 54 20.78 21.25 -0.50
C ASP A 54 19.96 20.38 -1.46
N GLU A 55 20.63 19.61 -2.33
CA GLU A 55 19.97 18.67 -3.24
C GLU A 55 19.18 17.57 -2.52
N VAL A 56 19.76 17.00 -1.47
CA VAL A 56 19.08 15.97 -0.66
C VAL A 56 17.84 16.55 0.01
N CYS A 57 17.94 17.77 0.57
CA CYS A 57 16.81 18.43 1.21
C CYS A 57 15.68 18.71 0.21
N LEU A 58 16.03 19.19 -1.00
CA LEU A 58 15.06 19.42 -2.06
C LEU A 58 14.38 18.12 -2.50
N ALA A 59 15.14 17.04 -2.70
CA ALA A 59 14.60 15.73 -3.08
C ALA A 59 13.63 15.18 -2.02
N VAL A 60 13.96 15.33 -0.74
CA VAL A 60 13.09 14.92 0.37
C VAL A 60 11.81 15.75 0.40
N ALA A 61 11.89 17.07 0.22
CA ALA A 61 10.71 17.95 0.20
C ALA A 61 9.74 17.54 -0.93
N ILE A 62 10.25 17.34 -2.15
CA ILE A 62 9.44 16.90 -3.29
C ILE A 62 8.78 15.53 -3.02
N SER A 63 9.53 14.60 -2.42
CA SER A 63 9.01 13.27 -2.10
C SER A 63 7.90 13.33 -1.04
N ALA A 64 8.06 14.19 -0.04
CA ALA A 64 7.06 14.40 1.01
C ALA A 64 5.78 15.05 0.44
N ASP A 65 5.92 16.05 -0.43
CA ASP A 65 4.78 16.70 -1.08
C ASP A 65 4.00 15.72 -1.96
N ALA A 66 4.70 14.91 -2.76
CA ALA A 66 4.08 13.88 -3.59
C ALA A 66 3.35 12.82 -2.77
N LEU A 67 3.94 12.40 -1.64
CA LEU A 67 3.31 11.46 -0.72
C LEU A 67 2.06 12.08 -0.08
N ALA A 68 2.13 13.35 0.34
CA ALA A 68 0.99 14.06 0.92
C ALA A 68 -0.17 14.17 -0.10
N ALA A 69 0.12 14.58 -1.33
CA ALA A 69 -0.88 14.65 -2.40
C ALA A 69 -1.53 13.28 -2.68
N ALA A 70 -0.72 12.22 -2.77
CA ALA A 70 -1.24 10.86 -2.97
C ALA A 70 -2.12 10.38 -1.80
N CYS A 71 -1.88 10.86 -0.57
CA CYS A 71 -2.72 10.56 0.58
C CYS A 71 -4.02 11.36 0.62
N GLU A 72 -4.07 12.56 0.02
CA GLU A 72 -5.28 13.39 -0.03
C GLU A 72 -6.27 12.95 -1.12
N ASP A 73 -5.81 12.21 -2.13
CA ASP A 73 -6.62 11.70 -3.25
C ASP A 73 -7.39 10.39 -2.93
N TYR A 74 -7.34 9.87 -1.70
CA TYR A 74 -8.05 8.67 -1.20
C TYR A 74 -9.15 9.03 -0.18
#